data_AF-A0A383CYU0-F1
#
_entry.id   AF-A0A383CYU0-F1
#
_cell.length_a   1.000
_cell.length_b   1.000
_cell.length_c   1.000
_cell.angle_alpha   90.00
_cell.angle_beta   90.00
_cell.angle_gamma   90.00
#
_symmetry.space_group_name_H-M   'P 1'
#
loop_
_entity.id
_entity.type
_entity.pdbx_description
1 polymer ?
#
loop_
_entity_poly.entity_id
_entity_poly.type
_entity_poly.pdbx_seq_one_letter_code
_entity_poly.pdbx_strand_id
1 'polypeptide(L)'
;GPMNPEVSAVSSAYMVGVYYYPWYAHDFHGGRYLREHLRPPQLPSLGEYDDRDSEVIAQHLRWSRAANVSLWVTSWWGPGRREDTTLQQYILPHGELQEMKIALFYETPGRVPGFTDLSNVSEDLAYIAANYFEHPNYLRIRGRPVLFVYLTRVLSSSGVLEEVVTRMRGAASTAGYDLYIVGDHAFGQPRDASALRQLDGVTNYDVYGSVGARGYAGQQAVDAYFEAQAGWLTLSKS
;
A
#
# COMPACT_ATOMS: atom_id res chain seq x y z
N GLY A 1 20.32 27.74 -1.17
CA GLY A 1 20.57 28.18 -2.55
C GLY A 1 19.37 27.81 -3.39
N PRO A 2 19.02 28.57 -4.45
CA PRO A 2 17.87 28.23 -5.29
C PRO A 2 18.17 26.90 -6.01
N MET A 3 17.22 25.97 -5.94
CA MET A 3 17.32 24.64 -6.55
C MET A 3 17.19 24.76 -8.07
N ASN A 4 18.07 24.07 -8.78
CA ASN A 4 18.17 24.04 -10.24
C ASN A 4 16.96 23.28 -10.84
N PRO A 5 16.23 23.81 -11.84
CA PRO A 5 14.95 23.25 -12.31
C PRO A 5 15.06 22.08 -13.29
N GLU A 6 16.23 21.46 -13.46
CA GLU A 6 16.41 20.31 -14.35
C GLU A 6 17.16 19.18 -13.64
N VAL A 7 16.46 18.49 -12.73
CA VAL A 7 16.85 17.12 -12.38
C VAL A 7 16.10 16.22 -13.35
N SER A 8 16.73 15.91 -14.48
CA SER A 8 16.31 14.80 -15.34
C SER A 8 16.18 13.56 -14.46
N ALA A 9 14.99 12.96 -14.41
CA ALA A 9 14.73 11.75 -13.65
C ALA A 9 15.82 10.71 -14.00
N VAL A 10 16.61 10.33 -12.99
CA VAL A 10 17.61 9.28 -13.18
C VAL A 10 16.83 8.01 -13.48
N SER A 11 16.96 7.49 -14.71
CA SER A 11 16.40 6.20 -15.11
C SER A 11 16.94 5.12 -14.17
N SER A 12 16.18 4.78 -13.15
CA SER A 12 16.49 3.73 -12.19
C SER A 12 15.98 2.39 -12.72
N ALA A 13 16.78 1.34 -12.56
CA ALA A 13 16.33 -0.04 -12.79
C ALA A 13 15.26 -0.50 -11.79
N TYR A 14 15.06 0.27 -10.71
CA TYR A 14 14.13 -0.02 -9.64
C TYR A 14 12.98 0.98 -9.60
N MET A 15 11.77 0.46 -9.47
CA MET A 15 10.59 1.24 -9.08
C MET A 15 10.59 1.39 -7.55
N VAL A 16 10.45 2.63 -7.06
CA VAL A 16 10.29 2.92 -5.64
C VAL A 16 8.83 3.26 -5.37
N GLY A 17 8.22 2.50 -4.46
CA GLY A 17 6.83 2.68 -4.05
C GLY A 17 6.70 3.13 -2.59
N VAL A 18 5.60 3.81 -2.29
CA VAL A 18 5.22 4.24 -0.93
C VAL A 18 3.78 3.87 -0.64
N TYR A 19 3.46 3.61 0.63
CA TYR A 19 2.06 3.51 1.07
C TYR A 19 1.46 4.91 1.20
N TYR A 20 0.33 5.13 0.53
CA TYR A 20 -0.36 6.41 0.44
C TYR A 20 -1.77 6.29 1.02
N TYR A 21 -2.25 7.30 1.75
CA TYR A 21 -3.54 7.28 2.42
C TYR A 21 -4.41 8.45 1.96
N PRO A 22 -5.32 8.23 0.98
CA PRO A 22 -6.16 9.28 0.39
C PRO A 22 -7.40 9.58 1.25
N TRP A 23 -7.21 9.76 2.56
CA TRP A 23 -8.30 9.79 3.54
C TRP A 23 -8.41 11.08 4.38
N TYR A 24 -7.52 12.05 4.15
CA TYR A 24 -7.59 13.34 4.85
C TYR A 24 -8.54 14.29 4.15
N ALA A 25 -9.25 15.07 4.96
CA ALA A 25 -10.19 16.10 4.56
C ALA A 25 -10.25 17.15 5.69
N HIS A 26 -11.28 17.99 5.68
CA HIS A 26 -11.57 18.97 6.75
C HIS A 26 -11.58 18.39 8.18
N ASP A 27 -11.73 17.07 8.34
CA ASP A 27 -11.65 16.32 9.60
C ASP A 27 -10.31 15.60 9.74
N PHE A 28 -9.19 16.30 9.54
CA PHE A 28 -7.83 15.75 9.53
C PHE A 28 -7.54 14.91 10.79
N HIS A 29 -7.42 13.58 10.62
CA HIS A 29 -7.30 12.61 11.74
C HIS A 29 -8.38 12.72 12.83
N GLY A 30 -9.52 13.34 12.53
CA GLY A 30 -10.55 13.69 13.51
C GLY A 30 -10.04 14.59 14.64
N GLY A 31 -8.98 15.39 14.39
CA GLY A 31 -8.31 16.24 15.38
C GLY A 31 -7.69 15.46 16.54
N ARG A 32 -7.17 14.25 16.25
CA ARG A 32 -6.59 13.33 17.25
C ARG A 32 -5.32 12.63 16.78
N TYR A 33 -4.34 13.38 16.29
CA TYR A 33 -3.03 12.84 15.92
C TYR A 33 -1.93 13.36 16.85
N LEU A 34 -1.10 12.44 17.35
CA LEU A 34 -0.06 12.70 18.35
C LEU A 34 0.75 13.99 18.10
N ARG A 35 1.10 14.26 16.84
CA ARG A 35 1.95 15.39 16.47
C ARG A 35 1.33 16.76 16.71
N GLU A 36 0.01 16.88 16.71
CA GLU A 36 -0.68 18.14 17.03
C GLU A 36 -0.56 18.49 18.52
N HIS A 37 -0.39 17.47 19.37
CA HIS A 37 -0.34 17.61 20.82
C HIS A 37 1.07 17.76 21.40
N LEU A 38 2.11 17.73 20.56
CA LEU A 38 3.50 17.98 20.98
C LEU A 38 3.72 19.45 21.39
N ARG A 39 4.86 19.75 22.00
CA ARG A 39 5.27 21.10 22.40
C ARG A 39 6.70 21.40 21.87
N PRO A 40 6.84 22.18 20.78
CA PRO A 40 5.78 22.75 19.94
C PRO A 40 5.05 21.69 19.08
N PRO A 41 3.83 21.97 18.59
CA PRO A 41 3.15 21.11 17.61
C PRO A 41 3.99 20.87 16.35
N GLN A 42 3.88 19.67 15.77
CA GLN A 42 4.59 19.26 14.56
C GLN A 42 3.60 18.95 13.42
N LEU A 43 2.96 19.99 12.90
CA LEU A 43 1.96 19.87 11.84
C LEU A 43 2.60 19.43 10.51
N PRO A 44 1.84 18.78 9.60
CA PRO A 44 2.31 18.56 8.23
C PRO A 44 2.68 19.89 7.56
N SER A 45 3.63 19.88 6.63
CA SER A 45 4.07 21.11 5.95
C SER A 45 2.97 21.79 5.13
N LEU A 46 1.93 21.05 4.71
CA LEU A 46 0.72 21.58 4.06
C LEU A 46 -0.38 21.96 5.05
N GLY A 47 -0.12 21.88 6.36
CA GLY A 47 -1.16 21.99 7.39
C GLY A 47 -2.08 20.77 7.42
N GLU A 48 -3.29 20.97 7.94
CA GLU A 48 -4.38 19.98 7.91
C GLU A 48 -5.08 20.06 6.56
N TYR A 49 -4.57 19.29 5.60
CA TYR A 49 -4.96 19.35 4.20
C TYR A 49 -6.14 18.42 3.85
N ASP A 50 -6.75 18.65 2.70
CA ASP A 50 -7.73 17.75 2.08
C ASP A 50 -7.08 17.02 0.90
N ASP A 51 -7.11 15.69 0.90
CA ASP A 51 -6.56 14.86 -0.19
C ASP A 51 -7.32 14.99 -1.52
N ARG A 52 -8.42 15.75 -1.54
CA ARG A 52 -9.22 16.07 -2.73
C ARG A 52 -8.91 17.45 -3.31
N ASP A 53 -8.12 18.26 -2.60
CA ASP A 53 -7.63 19.52 -3.15
C ASP A 53 -6.57 19.23 -4.23
N SER A 54 -6.80 19.76 -5.43
CA SER A 54 -5.90 19.57 -6.57
C SER A 54 -4.48 20.04 -6.26
N GLU A 55 -4.30 21.13 -5.52
CA GLU A 55 -2.95 21.64 -5.18
C GLU A 55 -2.23 20.73 -4.17
N VAL A 56 -2.98 20.07 -3.28
CA VAL A 56 -2.45 19.07 -2.34
C VAL A 56 -1.98 17.84 -3.10
N ILE A 57 -2.81 17.29 -3.99
CA ILE A 57 -2.45 16.15 -4.84
C ILE A 57 -1.22 16.49 -5.69
N ALA A 58 -1.22 17.66 -6.35
CA ALA A 58 -0.09 18.14 -7.13
C ALA A 58 1.19 18.23 -6.29
N GLN A 59 1.11 18.75 -5.07
CA GLN A 59 2.27 18.85 -4.18
C GLN A 59 2.78 17.47 -3.73
N HIS A 60 1.90 16.52 -3.40
CA HIS A 60 2.29 15.15 -3.08
C HIS A 60 2.99 14.46 -4.26
N LEU A 61 2.52 14.68 -5.49
CA LEU A 61 3.16 14.19 -6.71
C LEU A 61 4.53 14.83 -6.93
N ARG A 62 4.67 16.15 -6.75
CA ARG A 62 5.95 16.85 -6.82
C ARG A 62 6.96 16.33 -5.80
N TRP A 63 6.57 16.12 -4.55
CA TRP A 63 7.43 15.52 -3.53
C TRP A 63 7.82 14.09 -3.86
N SER A 64 6.88 13.29 -4.36
CA SER A 64 7.16 11.91 -4.78
C SER A 64 8.22 11.88 -5.89
N ARG A 65 8.08 12.72 -6.92
CA ARG A 65 9.08 12.84 -7.99
C ARG A 65 10.45 13.27 -7.46
N ALA A 66 10.49 14.28 -6.59
CA ALA A 66 11.73 14.76 -5.98
C ALA A 66 12.44 13.67 -5.15
N ALA A 67 11.69 12.70 -4.62
CA ALA A 67 12.19 11.54 -3.89
C ALA A 67 12.41 10.29 -4.78
N ASN A 68 12.27 10.39 -6.10
CA ASN A 68 12.28 9.26 -7.05
C ASN A 68 11.25 8.17 -6.76
N VAL A 69 10.13 8.53 -6.11
CA VAL A 69 8.97 7.66 -5.91
C VAL A 69 8.11 7.69 -7.17
N SER A 70 7.80 6.50 -7.70
CA SER A 70 7.02 6.32 -8.93
C SER A 70 5.83 5.38 -8.76
N LEU A 71 5.53 4.95 -7.53
CA LEU A 71 4.37 4.15 -7.19
C LEU A 71 3.74 4.62 -5.87
N TRP A 72 2.43 4.85 -5.88
CA TRP A 72 1.61 4.94 -4.68
C TRP A 72 0.82 3.65 -4.49
N VAL A 73 1.01 2.99 -3.35
CA VAL A 73 0.20 1.87 -2.88
C VAL A 73 -0.87 2.44 -1.95
N THR A 74 -2.07 2.64 -2.47
CA THR A 74 -3.10 3.49 -1.87
C THR A 74 -4.05 2.68 -0.99
N SER A 75 -4.19 3.05 0.28
CA SER A 75 -5.18 2.46 1.21
C SER A 75 -6.57 2.43 0.58
N TRP A 76 -7.26 1.29 0.72
CA TRP A 76 -8.58 1.06 0.12
C TRP A 76 -9.50 0.29 1.07
N TRP A 77 -10.61 0.91 1.44
CA TRP A 77 -11.56 0.42 2.46
C TRP A 77 -12.89 -0.10 1.92
N GLY A 78 -13.05 -0.15 0.59
CA GLY A 78 -14.25 -0.68 -0.05
C GLY A 78 -14.90 0.28 -1.05
N PRO A 79 -15.87 -0.19 -1.85
CA PRO A 79 -16.62 0.62 -2.78
C PRO A 79 -17.32 1.80 -2.09
N GLY A 80 -17.26 2.99 -2.70
CA GLY A 80 -17.92 4.21 -2.23
C GLY A 80 -17.38 4.76 -0.91
N ARG A 81 -16.29 4.20 -0.38
CA ARG A 81 -15.60 4.74 0.81
C ARG A 81 -14.82 6.00 0.45
N ARG A 82 -14.32 6.70 1.47
CA ARG A 82 -13.62 7.98 1.29
C ARG A 82 -12.44 7.82 0.34
N GLU A 83 -11.62 6.81 0.58
CA GLU A 83 -10.40 6.49 -0.15
C GLU A 83 -10.70 6.14 -1.61
N ASP A 84 -11.74 5.32 -1.81
CA ASP A 84 -12.23 4.90 -3.11
C ASP A 84 -12.72 6.10 -3.94
N THR A 85 -13.50 6.98 -3.31
CA THR A 85 -13.99 8.22 -3.92
C THR A 85 -12.84 9.18 -4.25
N THR A 86 -11.93 9.42 -3.30
CA THR A 86 -10.78 10.31 -3.47
C THR A 86 -9.89 9.81 -4.62
N LEU A 87 -9.62 8.50 -4.66
CA LEU A 87 -8.77 7.92 -5.68
C LEU A 87 -9.40 8.01 -7.07
N GLN A 88 -10.65 7.57 -7.24
CA GLN A 88 -11.31 7.55 -8.55
C GLN A 88 -11.65 8.93 -9.09
N GLN A 89 -12.09 9.86 -8.23
CA GLN A 89 -12.64 11.14 -8.70
C GLN A 89 -11.62 12.27 -8.71
N TYR A 90 -10.52 12.16 -7.96
CA TYR A 90 -9.57 13.27 -7.78
C TYR A 90 -8.15 12.89 -8.18
N ILE A 91 -7.63 11.74 -7.74
CA ILE A 91 -6.23 11.36 -7.98
C ILE A 91 -6.02 10.75 -9.37
N LEU A 92 -6.80 9.72 -9.74
CA LEU A 92 -6.68 9.07 -11.05
C LEU A 92 -6.88 10.03 -12.24
N PRO A 93 -7.85 10.96 -12.23
CA PRO A 93 -7.99 11.95 -13.31
C PRO A 93 -7.04 13.15 -13.17
N HIS A 94 -6.19 13.22 -12.15
CA HIS A 94 -5.35 14.40 -11.90
C HIS A 94 -4.35 14.61 -13.05
N GLY A 95 -4.31 15.83 -13.62
CA GLY A 95 -3.46 16.14 -14.78
C GLY A 95 -1.96 15.98 -14.52
N GLU A 96 -1.53 16.10 -13.27
CA GLU A 96 -0.15 15.81 -12.87
C GLU A 96 0.12 14.33 -12.56
N LEU A 97 -0.81 13.38 -12.69
CA LEU A 97 -0.52 11.97 -12.34
C LEU A 97 0.61 11.40 -13.22
N GLN A 98 0.63 11.75 -14.52
CA GLN A 98 1.70 11.43 -15.47
C GLN A 98 2.14 9.95 -15.39
N GLU A 99 3.40 9.69 -15.04
CA GLU A 99 3.99 8.35 -14.97
C GLU A 99 3.81 7.65 -13.63
N MET A 100 3.28 8.36 -12.61
CA MET A 100 3.02 7.78 -11.29
C MET A 100 2.12 6.57 -11.43
N LYS A 101 2.57 5.43 -10.91
CA LYS A 101 1.76 4.22 -10.84
C LYS A 101 0.93 4.20 -9.56
N ILE A 102 -0.22 3.55 -9.64
CA ILE A 102 -1.13 3.33 -8.52
C ILE A 102 -1.35 1.84 -8.35
N ALA A 103 -1.33 1.34 -7.13
CA ALA A 103 -1.82 0.02 -6.75
C ALA A 103 -2.71 0.16 -5.52
N LEU A 104 -3.72 -0.70 -5.37
CA LEU A 104 -4.55 -0.68 -4.16
C LEU A 104 -3.88 -1.46 -3.01
N PHE A 105 -4.05 -0.94 -1.81
CA PHE A 105 -3.75 -1.58 -0.53
C PHE A 105 -5.06 -1.98 0.14
N TYR A 106 -5.44 -3.23 0.00
CA TYR A 106 -6.69 -3.79 0.47
C TYR A 106 -6.69 -3.93 2.00
N GLU A 107 -7.50 -3.13 2.67
CA GLU A 107 -7.56 -3.00 4.12
C GLU A 107 -8.39 -4.12 4.76
N THR A 108 -7.79 -5.29 4.93
CA THR A 108 -8.49 -6.47 5.45
C THR A 108 -9.20 -6.27 6.80
N PRO A 109 -8.75 -5.42 7.76
CA PRO A 109 -9.54 -5.19 8.98
C PRO A 109 -10.97 -4.72 8.71
N GLY A 110 -11.16 -3.92 7.65
CA GLY A 110 -12.48 -3.41 7.26
C GLY A 110 -13.18 -4.28 6.22
N ARG A 111 -12.42 -4.99 5.39
CA ARG A 111 -12.98 -5.80 4.29
C ARG A 111 -13.22 -7.26 4.63
N VAL A 112 -12.48 -7.78 5.61
CA VAL A 112 -12.62 -9.14 6.14
C VAL A 112 -12.87 -9.02 7.65
N PRO A 113 -14.08 -8.62 8.09
CA PRO A 113 -14.39 -8.45 9.51
C PRO A 113 -14.01 -9.69 10.32
N GLY A 114 -13.30 -9.46 11.43
CA GLY A 114 -12.81 -10.54 12.30
C GLY A 114 -11.76 -11.46 11.67
N PHE A 115 -11.28 -11.17 10.45
CA PHE A 115 -10.44 -12.05 9.64
C PHE A 115 -11.06 -13.42 9.38
N THR A 116 -12.39 -13.48 9.32
CA THR A 116 -13.16 -14.71 9.09
C THR A 116 -14.35 -14.50 8.16
N ASP A 117 -14.94 -13.30 8.12
CA ASP A 117 -16.02 -12.99 7.19
C ASP A 117 -15.47 -12.63 5.81
N LEU A 118 -15.54 -13.60 4.90
CA LEU A 118 -15.05 -13.48 3.52
C LEU A 118 -16.11 -13.02 2.52
N SER A 119 -17.28 -12.56 3.00
CA SER A 119 -18.42 -12.19 2.15
C SER A 119 -18.07 -11.10 1.13
N ASN A 120 -17.28 -10.10 1.53
CA ASN A 120 -16.91 -9.01 0.65
C ASN A 120 -15.86 -9.39 -0.41
N VAL A 121 -15.03 -10.43 -0.19
CA VAL A 121 -13.76 -10.62 -0.91
C VAL A 121 -13.95 -10.71 -2.43
N SER A 122 -14.92 -11.50 -2.89
CA SER A 122 -15.17 -11.69 -4.33
C SER A 122 -15.81 -10.46 -4.95
N GLU A 123 -16.77 -9.83 -4.26
CA GLU A 123 -17.48 -8.64 -4.75
C GLU A 123 -16.55 -7.43 -4.81
N ASP A 124 -15.72 -7.25 -3.78
CA ASP A 124 -14.70 -6.20 -3.73
C ASP A 124 -13.72 -6.36 -4.88
N LEU A 125 -13.25 -7.58 -5.17
CA LEU A 125 -12.32 -7.73 -6.27
C LEU A 125 -12.99 -7.56 -7.64
N ALA A 126 -14.24 -8.02 -7.81
CA ALA A 126 -14.99 -7.73 -9.03
C ALA A 126 -15.14 -6.22 -9.25
N TYR A 127 -15.43 -5.47 -8.18
CA TYR A 127 -15.45 -4.01 -8.20
C TYR A 127 -14.08 -3.43 -8.55
N ILE A 128 -13.00 -3.90 -7.91
CA ILE A 128 -11.65 -3.41 -8.18
C ILE A 128 -11.29 -3.63 -9.66
N ALA A 129 -11.57 -4.81 -10.20
CA ALA A 129 -11.29 -5.15 -11.59
C ALA A 129 -12.04 -4.25 -12.57
N ALA A 130 -13.31 -3.95 -12.30
CA ALA A 130 -14.15 -3.11 -13.15
C ALA A 130 -13.73 -1.63 -13.14
N ASN A 131 -13.24 -1.11 -12.01
CA ASN A 131 -13.01 0.34 -11.85
C ASN A 131 -11.53 0.75 -11.92
N TYR A 132 -10.60 -0.15 -11.64
CA TYR A 132 -9.19 0.21 -11.48
C TYR A 132 -8.27 -0.49 -12.46
N PHE A 133 -8.46 -1.79 -12.71
CA PHE A 133 -7.43 -2.58 -13.40
C PHE A 133 -7.14 -2.04 -14.79
N GLU A 134 -8.14 -1.60 -15.56
CA GLU A 134 -7.91 -1.08 -16.92
C GLU A 134 -7.20 0.30 -16.95
N HIS A 135 -7.14 1.02 -15.83
CA HIS A 135 -6.52 2.34 -15.80
C HIS A 135 -5.03 2.27 -16.22
N PRO A 136 -4.54 3.17 -17.10
CA PRO A 136 -3.16 3.12 -17.62
C PRO A 136 -2.08 3.33 -16.54
N ASN A 137 -2.44 4.03 -15.46
CA ASN A 137 -1.58 4.19 -14.28
C ASN A 137 -1.68 3.03 -13.29
N TYR A 138 -2.58 2.07 -13.46
CA TYR A 138 -2.66 0.93 -12.56
C TYR A 138 -1.43 0.02 -12.72
N LEU A 139 -0.78 -0.31 -11.60
CA LEU A 139 0.43 -1.11 -11.57
C LEU A 139 0.17 -2.51 -12.12
N ARG A 140 1.01 -2.90 -13.08
CA ARG A 140 1.05 -4.25 -13.61
C ARG A 140 2.48 -4.80 -13.54
N ILE A 141 2.62 -6.05 -13.13
CA ILE A 141 3.88 -6.79 -13.20
C ILE A 141 3.69 -7.91 -14.21
N ARG A 142 4.44 -7.87 -15.32
CA ARG A 142 4.31 -8.83 -16.43
C ARG A 142 2.86 -8.94 -16.95
N GLY A 143 2.18 -7.80 -17.07
CA GLY A 143 0.78 -7.71 -17.53
C GLY A 143 -0.27 -8.00 -16.46
N ARG A 144 0.10 -8.54 -15.30
CA ARG A 144 -0.82 -8.89 -14.21
C ARG A 144 -1.10 -7.68 -13.32
N PRO A 145 -2.36 -7.24 -13.12
CA PRO A 145 -2.68 -6.18 -12.17
C PRO A 145 -2.24 -6.58 -10.76
N VAL A 146 -1.61 -5.64 -10.06
CA VAL A 146 -1.07 -5.89 -8.71
C VAL A 146 -2.05 -5.42 -7.65
N LEU A 147 -2.31 -6.28 -6.66
CA LEU A 147 -3.07 -5.94 -5.46
C LEU A 147 -2.20 -6.18 -4.22
N PHE A 148 -2.05 -5.16 -3.38
CA PHE A 148 -1.42 -5.31 -2.08
C PHE A 148 -2.50 -5.66 -1.06
N VAL A 149 -2.27 -6.70 -0.26
CA VAL A 149 -3.22 -7.15 0.76
C VAL A 149 -2.60 -6.92 2.13
N TYR A 150 -3.24 -6.06 2.91
CA TYR A 150 -2.82 -5.78 4.28
C TYR A 150 -3.12 -6.98 5.18
N LEU A 151 -2.28 -7.24 6.17
CA LEU A 151 -2.42 -8.29 7.17
C LEU A 151 -2.62 -9.73 6.62
N THR A 152 -1.92 -10.11 5.55
CA THR A 152 -1.94 -11.52 5.09
C THR A 152 -1.39 -12.47 6.15
N ARG A 153 -0.50 -11.99 7.02
CA ARG A 153 -0.03 -12.76 8.19
C ARG A 153 -1.16 -13.08 9.19
N VAL A 154 -2.13 -12.19 9.35
CA VAL A 154 -3.27 -12.40 10.25
C VAL A 154 -4.26 -13.35 9.59
N LEU A 155 -4.57 -13.14 8.30
CA LEU A 155 -5.38 -14.09 7.52
C LEU A 155 -4.79 -15.51 7.55
N SER A 156 -3.46 -15.63 7.45
CA SER A 156 -2.75 -16.90 7.55
C SER A 156 -2.89 -17.52 8.95
N SER A 157 -2.71 -16.72 10.01
CA SER A 157 -2.84 -17.19 11.40
C SER A 157 -4.27 -17.59 11.74
N SER A 158 -5.26 -16.96 11.09
CA SER A 158 -6.68 -17.30 11.18
C SER A 158 -7.09 -18.48 10.27
N GLY A 159 -6.18 -19.02 9.47
CA GLY A 159 -6.44 -20.17 8.60
C GLY A 159 -7.26 -19.87 7.34
N VAL A 160 -7.45 -18.59 6.96
CA VAL A 160 -8.32 -18.19 5.84
C VAL A 160 -7.56 -17.62 4.63
N LEU A 161 -6.24 -17.45 4.70
CA LEU A 161 -5.46 -16.83 3.62
C LEU A 161 -5.66 -17.51 2.27
N GLU A 162 -5.65 -18.85 2.23
CA GLU A 162 -5.79 -19.61 0.99
C GLU A 162 -7.14 -19.37 0.34
N GLU A 163 -8.20 -19.33 1.16
CA GLU A 163 -9.54 -19.07 0.68
C GLU A 163 -9.69 -17.63 0.17
N VAL A 164 -9.13 -16.64 0.88
CA VAL A 164 -9.11 -15.23 0.43
C VAL A 164 -8.40 -15.11 -0.92
N VAL A 165 -7.20 -15.67 -1.05
CA VAL A 165 -6.41 -15.63 -2.29
C VAL A 165 -7.15 -16.33 -3.42
N THR A 166 -7.81 -17.46 -3.15
CA THR A 166 -8.60 -18.22 -4.12
C THR A 166 -9.81 -17.41 -4.60
N ARG A 167 -10.57 -16.81 -3.69
CA ARG A 167 -11.72 -15.95 -4.01
C ARG A 167 -11.30 -14.74 -4.84
N MET A 168 -10.20 -14.10 -4.45
CA MET A 168 -9.63 -13.00 -5.21
C MET A 168 -9.25 -13.48 -6.63
N ARG A 169 -8.35 -14.45 -6.78
CA ARG A 169 -7.95 -14.92 -8.12
C ARG A 169 -9.13 -15.40 -8.97
N GLY A 170 -10.13 -16.03 -8.38
CA GLY A 170 -11.36 -16.44 -9.07
C GLY A 170 -12.17 -15.27 -9.61
N ALA A 171 -12.39 -14.23 -8.80
CA ALA A 171 -13.10 -13.03 -9.23
C ALA A 171 -12.33 -12.23 -10.30
N ALA A 172 -11.00 -12.10 -10.17
CA ALA A 172 -10.16 -11.50 -11.21
C ALA A 172 -10.22 -12.28 -12.52
N SER A 173 -10.12 -13.61 -12.45
CA SER A 173 -10.19 -14.49 -13.63
C SER A 173 -11.54 -14.36 -14.34
N THR A 174 -12.64 -14.25 -13.58
CA THR A 174 -13.98 -14.00 -14.14
C THR A 174 -14.05 -12.66 -14.87
N ALA A 175 -13.33 -11.65 -14.38
CA ALA A 175 -13.19 -10.35 -15.03
C ALA A 175 -12.11 -10.31 -16.14
N GLY A 176 -11.48 -11.44 -16.48
CA GLY A 176 -10.49 -11.55 -17.55
C GLY A 176 -9.05 -11.20 -17.16
N TYR A 177 -8.73 -11.16 -15.86
CA TYR A 177 -7.41 -10.81 -15.35
C TYR A 177 -6.73 -11.96 -14.61
N ASP A 178 -5.41 -12.06 -14.77
CA ASP A 178 -4.53 -12.85 -13.89
C ASP A 178 -3.96 -11.93 -12.80
N LEU A 179 -4.43 -12.09 -11.56
CA LEU A 179 -4.09 -11.21 -10.44
C LEU A 179 -2.73 -11.53 -9.83
N TYR A 180 -1.90 -10.50 -9.64
CA TYR A 180 -0.65 -10.56 -8.87
C TYR A 180 -0.89 -10.06 -7.44
N ILE A 181 -0.68 -10.89 -6.42
CA ILE A 181 -0.94 -10.52 -5.02
C ILE A 181 0.38 -10.29 -4.27
N VAL A 182 0.51 -9.11 -3.64
CA VAL A 182 1.59 -8.78 -2.71
C VAL A 182 1.03 -8.75 -1.28
N GLY A 183 1.56 -9.56 -0.38
CA GLY A 183 1.13 -9.58 1.03
C GLY A 183 2.17 -8.99 1.98
N ASP A 184 1.74 -8.40 3.08
CA ASP A 184 2.64 -7.89 4.15
C ASP A 184 3.19 -9.00 5.08
N HIS A 185 3.60 -10.12 4.49
CA HIS A 185 3.92 -11.34 5.20
C HIS A 185 5.36 -11.39 5.75
N ALA A 186 6.27 -10.55 5.24
CA ALA A 186 7.67 -10.50 5.66
C ALA A 186 7.82 -9.78 7.01
N PHE A 187 7.23 -10.33 8.07
CA PHE A 187 7.08 -9.70 9.38
C PHE A 187 7.78 -10.51 10.48
N GLY A 188 8.71 -9.87 11.19
CA GLY A 188 9.54 -10.53 12.19
C GLY A 188 10.48 -11.58 11.58
N GLN A 189 10.65 -12.71 12.27
CA GLN A 189 11.53 -13.80 11.83
C GLN A 189 10.84 -14.70 10.79
N PRO A 190 11.56 -15.21 9.78
CA PRO A 190 11.04 -16.19 8.82
C PRO A 190 10.61 -17.47 9.56
N ARG A 191 9.42 -17.98 9.25
CA ARG A 191 8.86 -19.18 9.91
C ARG A 191 8.54 -20.29 8.92
N ASP A 192 7.62 -20.02 8.01
CA ASP A 192 6.94 -21.00 7.19
C ASP A 192 6.67 -20.40 5.79
N ALA A 193 6.95 -21.17 4.74
CA ALA A 193 6.78 -20.77 3.34
C ALA A 193 5.36 -21.00 2.79
N SER A 194 4.45 -21.62 3.54
CA SER A 194 3.10 -21.98 3.11
C SER A 194 2.30 -20.78 2.62
N ALA A 195 2.34 -19.67 3.36
CA ALA A 195 1.74 -18.41 2.96
C ALA A 195 2.48 -17.78 1.77
N LEU A 196 3.81 -17.93 1.69
CA LEU A 196 4.60 -17.42 0.56
C LEU A 196 4.21 -18.11 -0.75
N ARG A 197 3.90 -19.41 -0.73
CA ARG A 197 3.44 -20.16 -1.92
C ARG A 197 2.08 -19.68 -2.44
N GLN A 198 1.29 -18.99 -1.62
CA GLN A 198 -0.01 -18.46 -2.04
C GLN A 198 0.12 -17.07 -2.69
N LEU A 199 1.20 -16.34 -2.38
CA LEU A 199 1.42 -14.95 -2.78
C LEU A 199 2.42 -14.85 -3.93
N ASP A 200 2.33 -13.80 -4.73
CA ASP A 200 3.28 -13.53 -5.82
C ASP A 200 4.44 -12.65 -5.36
N GLY A 201 4.26 -11.91 -4.27
CA GLY A 201 5.29 -11.11 -3.62
C GLY A 201 4.97 -10.85 -2.16
N VAL A 202 5.99 -10.43 -1.42
CA VAL A 202 5.82 -10.02 -0.03
C VAL A 202 6.54 -8.71 0.26
N THR A 203 6.00 -7.99 1.22
CA THR A 203 6.52 -6.72 1.74
C THR A 203 6.51 -6.75 3.26
N ASN A 204 7.27 -5.85 3.88
CA ASN A 204 7.10 -5.51 5.29
C ASN A 204 6.47 -4.12 5.37
N TYR A 205 5.15 -4.07 5.60
CA TYR A 205 4.44 -2.82 5.74
C TYR A 205 4.74 -2.15 7.09
N ASP A 206 4.61 -2.91 8.18
CA ASP A 206 4.74 -2.41 9.54
C ASP A 206 6.13 -2.72 10.11
N VAL A 207 7.13 -1.96 9.64
CA VAL A 207 8.51 -2.09 10.10
C VAL A 207 8.60 -1.87 11.61
N TYR A 208 7.85 -0.92 12.15
CA TYR A 208 7.86 -0.60 13.59
C TYR A 208 7.36 -1.77 14.44
N GLY A 209 6.20 -2.34 14.10
CA GLY A 209 5.69 -3.54 14.76
C GLY A 209 6.59 -4.76 14.52
N SER A 210 7.20 -4.87 13.34
CA SER A 210 8.07 -5.98 12.97
C SER A 210 9.36 -6.05 13.78
N VAL A 211 9.86 -4.92 14.29
CA VAL A 211 11.06 -4.88 15.14
C VAL A 211 10.76 -5.07 16.63
N GLY A 212 9.47 -5.22 17.00
CA GLY A 212 9.06 -5.44 18.39
C GLY A 212 9.49 -4.33 19.35
N ALA A 213 9.77 -3.13 18.83
CA ALA A 213 10.41 -2.07 19.60
C ALA A 213 9.47 -1.55 20.69
N ARG A 214 9.94 -1.62 21.94
CA ARG A 214 9.47 -0.74 23.02
C ARG A 214 10.37 0.50 23.00
N GLY A 215 9.86 1.64 22.52
CA GLY A 215 10.63 2.88 22.43
C GLY A 215 11.26 3.10 21.05
N TYR A 216 12.47 3.69 21.00
CA TYR A 216 13.16 3.98 19.74
C TYR A 216 14.01 2.80 19.26
N ALA A 217 14.05 2.54 17.95
CA ALA A 217 14.91 1.52 17.36
C ALA A 217 16.35 2.06 17.23
N GLY A 218 17.30 1.46 17.95
CA GLY A 218 18.73 1.72 17.77
C GLY A 218 19.33 0.95 16.58
N GLN A 219 20.57 1.25 16.20
CA GLN A 219 21.26 0.62 15.05
C GLN A 219 21.24 -0.92 15.11
N GLN A 220 21.43 -1.50 16.31
CA GLN A 220 21.37 -2.96 16.49
C GLN A 220 20.03 -3.57 16.07
N ALA A 221 18.90 -2.88 16.34
CA ALA A 221 17.58 -3.35 15.92
C ALA A 221 17.40 -3.24 14.40
N VAL A 222 17.99 -2.20 13.79
CA VAL A 222 18.02 -2.03 12.33
C VAL A 222 18.86 -3.13 11.67
N ASP A 223 20.03 -3.45 12.21
CA ASP A 223 20.90 -4.51 11.68
C ASP A 223 20.22 -5.89 11.80
N ALA A 224 19.63 -6.20 12.96
CA ALA A 224 18.87 -7.44 13.16
C ALA A 224 17.65 -7.54 12.24
N TYR A 225 17.00 -6.41 11.93
CA TYR A 225 15.94 -6.36 10.93
C TYR A 225 16.46 -6.78 9.56
N PHE A 226 17.58 -6.21 9.10
CA PHE A 226 18.15 -6.55 7.79
C PHE A 226 18.60 -8.01 7.71
N GLU A 227 19.14 -8.56 8.79
CA GLU A 227 19.48 -9.98 8.87
C GLU A 227 18.23 -10.86 8.71
N ALA A 228 17.13 -10.55 9.42
CA ALA A 228 15.87 -11.27 9.28
C ALA A 228 15.32 -11.21 7.85
N GLN A 229 15.45 -10.06 7.16
CA GLN A 229 15.03 -9.92 5.76
C GLN A 229 15.84 -10.82 4.80
N ALA A 230 17.12 -11.06 5.06
CA ALA A 230 17.91 -12.02 4.28
C ALA A 230 17.39 -13.46 4.44
N GLY A 231 16.91 -13.81 5.64
CA GLY A 231 16.25 -15.09 5.89
C GLY A 231 14.94 -15.25 5.10
N TRP A 232 14.12 -14.20 5.04
CA TRP A 232 12.91 -14.18 4.20
C TRP A 232 13.21 -14.39 2.72
N LEU A 233 14.27 -13.77 2.19
CA LEU A 233 14.69 -13.99 0.81
C LEU A 233 15.07 -15.45 0.56
N THR A 234 15.73 -16.10 1.52
CA THR A 234 16.09 -17.51 1.42
C THR A 234 14.85 -18.40 1.43
N LEU A 235 13.91 -18.14 2.35
CA LEU A 235 12.65 -18.89 2.47
C LEU A 235 11.75 -18.73 1.23
N SER A 236 11.79 -17.57 0.55
CA SER A 236 11.02 -17.36 -0.68
C SER A 236 11.50 -18.20 -1.88
N LYS A 237 12.71 -18.79 -1.78
CA LYS A 237 13.33 -19.58 -2.85
C LYS A 237 13.21 -21.10 -2.63
N SER A 238 12.71 -21.53 -1.46
CA SER A 238 12.50 -22.94 -1.09
C SER A 238 11.09 -23.41 -1.41
#